data_AF-A0A4Y7IP05-F1
#
_entry.id   AF-A0A4Y7IP05-F1
#
_cell.length_a   1.000
_cell.length_b   1.000
_cell.length_c   1.000
_cell.angle_alpha   90.00
_cell.angle_beta   90.00
_cell.angle_gamma   90.00
#
_symmetry.space_group_name_H-M   'P 1'
#
loop_
_entity.id
_entity.type
_entity.pdbx_description
1 polymer ?
#
loop_
_entity_poly.entity_id
_entity_poly.type
_entity_poly.pdbx_seq_one_letter_code
_entity_poly.pdbx_strand_id
1 'polypeptide(L)'
;MSEQEEENAAELKIGEEFLKAKCLMNCEVALILDRKFDQLQAMSSDPMSQVSQVFEKSQQYVKRFSRYKNADAVRQVREILSRYQLAEFELCVLGNLCPETADEAKAMVPSITNCV
;
A
#
# COMPACT_ATOMS: atom_id res chain seq x y z
N MET A 1 22.23 2.65 -25.49
CA MET A 1 21.35 1.74 -24.72
C MET A 1 21.60 2.12 -23.27
N SER A 2 20.64 2.79 -22.62
CA SER A 2 20.76 3.08 -21.19
C SER A 2 20.77 1.74 -20.47
N GLU A 3 21.84 1.41 -19.77
CA GLU A 3 21.85 0.34 -18.80
C GLU A 3 20.73 0.66 -17.81
N GLN A 4 19.63 -0.10 -17.86
CA GLN A 4 18.63 -0.04 -16.80
C GLN A 4 19.33 -0.66 -15.59
N GLU A 5 19.70 0.18 -14.61
CA GLU A 5 20.15 -0.32 -13.31
C GLU A 5 19.11 -1.32 -12.79
N GLU A 6 19.58 -2.47 -12.33
CA GLU A 6 18.71 -3.54 -11.86
C GLU A 6 18.01 -3.09 -10.56
N GLU A 7 16.69 -2.92 -10.62
CA GLU A 7 15.89 -2.54 -9.46
C GLU A 7 15.81 -3.69 -8.45
N ASN A 8 16.03 -3.38 -7.17
CA ASN A 8 15.95 -4.31 -6.06
C ASN A 8 15.25 -3.66 -4.86
N ALA A 9 13.98 -4.01 -4.65
CA ALA A 9 13.18 -3.49 -3.54
C ALA A 9 13.72 -3.90 -2.16
N ALA A 10 14.41 -5.05 -2.04
CA ALA A 10 15.01 -5.47 -0.78
C ALA A 10 16.18 -4.57 -0.34
N GLU A 11 16.77 -3.84 -1.29
CA GLU A 11 17.84 -2.86 -1.07
C GLU A 11 17.34 -1.41 -1.21
N LEU A 12 16.03 -1.18 -1.30
CA LEU A 12 15.42 0.12 -1.63
C LEU A 12 15.92 0.72 -2.95
N LYS A 13 16.47 -0.09 -3.85
CA LYS A 13 16.86 0.31 -5.21
C LYS A 13 15.64 0.25 -6.12
N ILE A 14 14.75 1.22 -5.99
CA ILE A 14 13.60 1.40 -6.88
C ILE A 14 13.79 2.71 -7.66
N GLY A 15 13.12 2.84 -8.82
CA GLY A 15 13.19 4.07 -9.62
C GLY A 15 13.01 5.35 -8.79
N GLU A 16 13.77 6.40 -9.12
CA GLU A 16 13.86 7.63 -8.32
C GLU A 16 12.50 8.32 -8.11
N GLU A 17 11.60 8.18 -9.09
CA GLU A 17 10.21 8.62 -9.02
C GLU A 17 9.42 7.93 -7.90
N PHE A 18 9.68 6.64 -7.65
CA PHE A 18 9.03 5.86 -6.60
C PHE A 18 9.63 6.08 -5.22
N LEU A 19 10.92 6.44 -5.13
CA LEU A 19 11.55 6.84 -3.86
C LEU A 19 10.95 8.13 -3.30
N LYS A 20 10.51 9.05 -4.18
CA LYS A 20 9.88 10.32 -3.81
C LYS A 20 8.36 10.22 -3.69
N ALA A 21 7.75 9.15 -4.21
CA ALA A 21 6.31 8.97 -4.20
C ALA A 21 5.80 8.61 -2.81
N LYS A 22 4.57 9.03 -2.51
CA LYS A 22 3.82 8.50 -1.37
C LYS A 22 3.25 7.14 -1.75
N CYS A 23 3.49 6.14 -0.91
CA CYS A 23 2.92 4.80 -1.10
C CYS A 23 1.58 4.70 -0.35
N LEU A 24 0.69 3.80 -0.79
CA LEU A 24 -0.59 3.53 -0.13
C LEU A 24 -0.62 2.09 0.40
N MET A 25 -1.09 1.91 1.63
CA MET A 25 -1.40 0.61 2.19
C MET A 25 -2.67 0.04 1.56
N ASN A 26 -2.82 -1.29 1.57
CA ASN A 26 -4.00 -1.98 1.05
C ASN A 26 -5.29 -1.44 1.69
N CYS A 27 -5.25 -1.11 2.98
CA CYS A 27 -6.39 -0.56 3.70
C CYS A 27 -6.78 0.84 3.22
N GLU A 28 -5.83 1.70 2.87
CA GLU A 28 -6.10 3.02 2.31
C GLU A 28 -6.66 2.91 0.90
N VAL A 29 -6.08 2.02 0.08
CA VAL A 29 -6.58 1.73 -1.27
C VAL A 29 -8.02 1.20 -1.20
N ALA A 30 -8.34 0.32 -0.26
CA ALA A 30 -9.70 -0.17 -0.07
C ALA A 30 -10.70 0.96 0.18
N LEU A 31 -10.38 1.89 1.09
CA LEU A 31 -11.24 3.05 1.38
C LEU A 31 -11.41 3.97 0.17
N ILE A 32 -10.34 4.19 -0.61
CA ILE A 32 -10.38 5.04 -1.81
C ILE A 32 -11.26 4.39 -2.89
N LEU A 33 -11.05 3.10 -3.16
CA LEU A 33 -11.83 2.38 -4.16
C LEU A 33 -13.30 2.25 -3.77
N ASP A 34 -13.61 2.03 -2.49
CA ASP A 34 -15.00 1.99 -2.00
C ASP A 34 -15.70 3.33 -2.18
N ARG A 35 -15.06 4.43 -1.79
CA ARG A 35 -15.60 5.78 -2.03
C ARG A 35 -15.84 6.06 -3.51
N LYS A 36 -14.92 5.61 -4.38
CA LYS A 36 -15.07 5.76 -5.82
C LYS A 36 -16.26 4.95 -6.35
N PHE A 37 -16.44 3.73 -5.85
CA PHE A 37 -17.55 2.87 -6.22
C PHE A 37 -18.90 3.43 -5.74
N ASP A 38 -18.97 4.00 -4.54
CA ASP A 38 -20.18 4.67 -4.02
C ASP A 38 -20.57 5.89 -4.86
N GLN A 39 -19.59 6.66 -5.33
CA GLN A 39 -19.83 7.77 -6.25
C GLN A 39 -20.42 7.29 -7.59
N LEU A 40 -19.92 6.18 -8.14
CA LEU A 40 -20.46 5.58 -9.36
C LEU A 40 -21.89 5.08 -9.15
N GLN A 41 -22.18 4.48 -7.98
CA GLN A 41 -23.52 4.07 -7.58
C GLN A 41 -24.52 5.23 -7.52
N ALA A 42 -24.08 6.40 -7.04
CA ALA A 42 -24.94 7.58 -6.99
C ALA A 42 -25.24 8.17 -8.38
N MET A 43 -24.38 7.92 -9.38
CA MET A 43 -24.47 8.52 -10.72
C MET A 43 -25.07 7.60 -11.79
N SER A 44 -25.03 6.28 -11.57
CA SER A 44 -25.47 5.27 -12.55
C SER A 44 -26.35 4.21 -11.89
N SER A 45 -27.42 3.80 -12.58
CA SER A 45 -28.24 2.65 -12.17
C SER A 45 -27.53 1.31 -12.38
N ASP A 46 -26.49 1.28 -13.21
CA ASP A 46 -25.59 0.14 -13.36
C ASP A 46 -24.13 0.62 -13.21
N PRO A 47 -23.60 0.60 -11.98
CA PRO A 47 -22.24 1.05 -11.68
C PRO A 47 -21.19 0.04 -12.15
N MET A 48 -21.57 -1.23 -12.25
CA MET A 48 -20.64 -2.31 -12.56
C MET A 48 -20.20 -2.27 -14.02
N SER A 49 -21.06 -1.79 -14.93
CA SER A 49 -20.67 -1.54 -16.32
C SER A 49 -19.65 -0.40 -16.49
N GLN A 50 -19.48 0.46 -15.49
CA GLN A 50 -18.55 1.59 -15.54
C GLN A 50 -17.20 1.33 -14.88
N VAL A 51 -17.03 0.23 -14.16
CA VAL A 51 -15.74 -0.14 -13.56
C VAL A 51 -14.93 -1.01 -14.51
N SER A 52 -13.62 -0.74 -14.58
CA SER A 52 -12.71 -1.59 -15.35
C SER A 52 -12.44 -2.91 -14.63
N GLN A 53 -12.04 -3.93 -15.37
CA GLN A 53 -11.63 -5.21 -14.77
C GLN A 53 -10.47 -5.04 -13.78
N VAL A 54 -9.58 -4.08 -14.02
CA VAL A 54 -8.47 -3.75 -13.10
C VAL A 54 -9.00 -3.18 -11.80
N PHE A 55 -10.00 -2.28 -11.86
CA PHE A 55 -10.65 -1.73 -10.68
C PHE A 55 -11.30 -2.85 -9.85
N GLU A 56 -12.10 -3.71 -10.48
CA GLU A 56 -12.81 -4.80 -9.81
C GLU A 56 -11.83 -5.75 -9.10
N LYS A 57 -10.79 -6.22 -9.81
CA LYS A 57 -9.79 -7.13 -9.24
C LYS A 57 -9.00 -6.46 -8.11
N SER A 58 -8.63 -5.19 -8.28
CA SER A 58 -7.92 -4.44 -7.24
C SER A 58 -8.78 -4.28 -6.00
N GLN A 59 -10.05 -3.91 -6.15
CA GLN A 59 -11.00 -3.75 -5.06
C GLN A 59 -11.21 -5.08 -4.31
N GLN A 60 -11.38 -6.19 -5.03
CA GLN A 60 -11.50 -7.52 -4.43
C GLN A 60 -10.25 -7.91 -3.65
N TYR A 61 -9.06 -7.67 -4.21
CA TYR A 61 -7.79 -7.96 -3.54
C TYR A 61 -7.65 -7.17 -2.25
N VAL A 62 -7.82 -5.84 -2.29
CA VAL A 62 -7.61 -5.00 -1.11
C VAL A 62 -8.70 -5.21 -0.06
N LYS A 63 -9.94 -5.54 -0.44
CA LYS A 63 -10.97 -5.95 0.53
C LYS A 63 -10.63 -7.25 1.25
N ARG A 64 -9.98 -8.18 0.55
CA ARG A 64 -9.58 -9.48 1.11
C ARG A 64 -8.34 -9.36 2.02
N PHE A 65 -7.35 -8.59 1.61
CA PHE A 65 -6.04 -8.53 2.28
C PHE A 65 -5.84 -7.30 3.15
N SER A 66 -6.78 -6.35 3.18
CA SER A 66 -6.75 -5.26 4.15
C SER A 66 -6.89 -5.81 5.57
N ARG A 67 -5.91 -5.53 6.41
CA ARG A 67 -5.91 -5.86 7.84
C ARG A 67 -6.84 -4.94 8.65
N TYR A 68 -7.07 -3.73 8.17
CA TYR A 68 -7.80 -2.68 8.87
C TYR A 68 -9.05 -2.29 8.08
N LYS A 69 -10.23 -2.43 8.71
CA LYS A 69 -11.52 -2.08 8.08
C LYS A 69 -12.08 -0.75 8.56
N ASN A 70 -11.67 -0.30 9.75
CA ASN A 70 -12.11 0.98 10.31
C ASN A 70 -11.21 2.11 9.78
N ALA A 71 -11.80 3.16 9.22
CA ALA A 71 -11.08 4.32 8.72
C ALA A 71 -10.22 5.02 9.79
N ASP A 72 -10.69 5.06 11.05
CA ASP A 72 -9.91 5.63 12.15
C ASP A 72 -8.69 4.77 12.50
N ALA A 73 -8.82 3.43 12.38
CA ALA A 73 -7.71 2.52 12.58
C ALA A 73 -6.66 2.67 11.46
N VAL A 74 -7.11 2.79 10.20
CA VAL A 74 -6.22 3.04 9.06
C VAL A 74 -5.41 4.32 9.28
N ARG A 75 -6.07 5.40 9.69
CA ARG A 75 -5.42 6.68 9.98
C ARG A 75 -4.39 6.55 11.12
N GLN A 76 -4.77 5.90 12.21
CA GLN A 76 -3.87 5.70 13.35
C GLN A 76 -2.63 4.88 12.98
N VAL A 77 -2.79 3.80 12.21
CA VAL A 77 -1.66 2.98 11.75
C VAL A 77 -0.70 3.81 10.92
N ARG A 78 -1.22 4.60 9.97
CA ARG A 78 -0.41 5.52 9.18
C ARG A 78 0.34 6.52 10.07
N GLU A 79 -0.38 7.18 10.98
CA GLU A 79 0.22 8.18 11.88
C GLU A 79 1.28 7.59 12.80
N ILE A 80 1.12 6.34 13.26
CA ILE A 80 2.11 5.67 14.10
C ILE A 80 3.35 5.31 13.28
N LEU A 81 3.18 4.67 12.12
CA LEU A 81 4.33 4.23 11.31
C LEU A 81 5.12 5.42 10.75
N SER A 82 4.46 6.53 10.41
CA SER A 82 5.11 7.75 9.92
C SER A 82 5.95 8.48 10.98
N ARG A 83 5.90 8.08 12.26
CA ARG A 83 6.80 8.61 13.31
C ARG A 83 8.20 8.02 13.25
N TYR A 84 8.37 6.90 12.54
CA TYR A 84 9.65 6.22 12.38
C TYR A 84 10.33 6.67 11.08
N GLN A 85 11.66 6.61 11.06
CA GLN A 85 12.48 6.97 9.91
C GLN A 85 12.50 5.85 8.85
N LEU A 86 11.32 5.52 8.33
CA LEU A 86 11.10 4.50 7.30
C LEU A 86 10.88 5.16 5.93
N ALA A 87 11.34 4.51 4.87
CA ALA A 87 10.91 4.86 3.52
C ALA A 87 9.41 4.55 3.34
N GLU A 88 8.74 5.26 2.42
CA GLU A 88 7.31 5.06 2.15
C GLU A 88 6.97 3.62 1.75
N PHE A 89 7.87 2.98 1.00
CA PHE A 89 7.78 1.57 0.64
C PHE A 89 7.77 0.68 1.87
N GLU A 90 8.77 0.82 2.74
CA GLU A 90 8.93 0.00 3.95
C GLU A 90 7.75 0.14 4.89
N LEU A 91 7.30 1.38 5.12
CA LEU A 91 6.12 1.68 5.90
C LEU A 91 4.91 0.92 5.39
N CYS A 92 4.66 0.97 4.08
CA CYS A 92 3.50 0.31 3.49
C CYS A 92 3.61 -1.21 3.54
N VAL A 93 4.81 -1.77 3.34
CA VAL A 93 5.02 -3.21 3.46
C VAL A 93 4.77 -3.69 4.89
N LEU A 94 5.31 -3.00 5.89
CA LEU A 94 5.05 -3.31 7.30
C LEU A 94 3.56 -3.19 7.65
N GLY A 95 2.91 -2.12 7.21
CA GLY A 95 1.48 -1.90 7.42
C GLY A 95 0.59 -2.95 6.75
N ASN A 96 1.02 -3.53 5.63
CA ASN A 96 0.27 -4.56 4.91
C ASN A 96 0.52 -5.97 5.48
N LEU A 97 1.78 -6.31 5.74
CA LEU A 97 2.17 -7.65 6.16
C LEU A 97 1.92 -7.89 7.65
N CYS A 98 2.08 -6.85 8.48
CA CYS A 98 1.91 -6.90 9.94
C CYS A 98 2.73 -8.03 10.59
N PRO A 99 4.08 -8.00 10.50
CA PRO A 99 4.93 -8.98 11.15
C PRO A 99 4.73 -8.95 12.67
N GLU A 100 4.80 -10.11 13.31
CA GLU A 100 4.59 -10.28 14.76
C GLU A 100 5.89 -10.09 15.55
N THR A 101 7.05 -10.28 14.90
CA THR A 101 8.37 -10.17 15.52
C THR A 101 9.32 -9.28 14.72
N ALA A 102 10.32 -8.71 15.40
CA ALA A 102 11.35 -7.92 14.75
C ALA A 102 12.18 -8.72 13.74
N ASP A 103 12.43 -10.01 14.01
CA ASP A 103 13.18 -10.88 13.09
C ASP A 103 12.36 -11.19 11.83
N GLU A 104 11.06 -11.42 11.97
CA GLU A 104 10.15 -11.56 10.83
C GLU A 104 10.11 -10.27 9.99
N ALA A 105 10.00 -9.11 10.65
CA ALA A 105 10.00 -7.82 9.96
C ALA A 105 11.28 -7.61 9.13
N LYS A 106 12.45 -7.92 9.69
CA LYS A 106 13.74 -7.84 8.98
C LYS A 106 13.87 -8.87 7.86
N ALA A 107 13.31 -10.07 8.04
CA ALA A 107 13.31 -11.10 7.01
C ALA A 107 12.42 -10.71 5.81
N MET A 108 11.26 -10.09 6.08
CA MET A 108 10.32 -9.65 5.04
C MET A 108 10.74 -8.34 4.37
N VAL A 109 11.32 -7.40 5.12
CA VAL A 109 11.73 -6.08 4.64
C VAL A 109 13.19 -5.83 5.02
N PRO A 110 14.17 -6.46 4.33
CA PRO A 110 15.57 -6.39 4.73
C PRO A 110 16.13 -4.97 4.83
N SER A 111 15.62 -4.06 3.99
CA SER A 111 16.03 -2.65 3.93
C SER A 111 15.86 -1.90 5.24
N ILE A 112 14.91 -2.28 6.11
CA ILE A 112 14.68 -1.60 7.41
C ILE A 112 15.86 -1.78 8.36
N THR A 113 16.71 -2.78 8.13
CA THR A 113 17.91 -3.02 8.95
C THR A 113 18.94 -1.91 8.78
N ASN A 114 18.86 -1.14 7.70
CA ASN A 114 19.72 0.01 7.44
C ASN A 114 19.21 1.31 8.09
N CYS A 115 17.99 1.30 8.65
CA CYS A 115 17.42 2.40 9.42
C CYS A 115 17.84 2.28 10.89
N VAL A 116 19.06 2.73 11.22
CA VAL A 116 19.58 2.83 12.60
C VAL A 116 19.80 4.29 12.97
#